data_AF-A0A349LKZ4-F1
#
_entry.id   AF-A0A349LKZ4-F1
#
_cell.length_a   1.000
_cell.length_b   1.000
_cell.length_c   1.000
_cell.angle_alpha   90.00
_cell.angle_beta   90.00
_cell.angle_gamma   90.00
#
_symmetry.space_group_name_H-M   'P 1'
#
loop_
_entity.id
_entity.type
_entity.pdbx_description
1 polymer ?
#
loop_
_entity_poly.entity_id
_entity_poly.type
_entity_poly.pdbx_seq_one_letter_code
_entity_poly.pdbx_strand_id
1 'polypeptide(L)'
;MNAVVSAYLLRENTIKSRVNQLANLTVILAEHTLQTIYSAKIALDSIEDVLRVSNIQTEQDYRKFAGQQQQFDLLQEKTKSNPIIDVATFVGKDGEIINFSRSYPPPKINLADRDYFQWLSTHDDSDAFFSLPVQNKGNGKWVFYLAKRVSGSKNQFLGVILVGVSVEVFSNLYERICSSLGNGSSVTLYRKDQRLLTRWPFVDNMIGKRGVYRHQRVIFG
;
A
#
# COMPACT_ATOMS: atom_id res chain seq x y z
N MET A 1 -44.40 -36.14 6.04
CA MET A 1 -43.73 -34.86 5.70
C MET A 1 -43.44 -34.17 7.03
N ASN A 2 -42.22 -34.03 7.57
CA ASN A 2 -41.34 -32.96 7.09
C ASN A 2 -39.97 -32.83 7.79
N ALA A 3 -39.45 -33.76 8.60
CA ALA A 3 -38.13 -33.55 9.21
C ALA A 3 -37.00 -33.39 8.16
N VAL A 4 -37.01 -34.24 7.12
CA VAL A 4 -36.04 -34.19 6.00
C VAL A 4 -36.26 -32.96 5.11
N VAL A 5 -37.52 -32.64 4.81
CA VAL A 5 -37.89 -31.46 4.00
C VAL A 5 -37.52 -30.16 4.73
N SER A 6 -37.82 -30.07 6.03
CA SER A 6 -37.42 -28.95 6.89
C SER A 6 -35.90 -28.83 7.00
N ALA A 7 -35.17 -29.93 7.17
CA ALA A 7 -33.70 -29.92 7.20
C ALA A 7 -33.11 -29.44 5.86
N TYR A 8 -33.67 -29.88 4.73
CA TYR A 8 -33.27 -29.42 3.40
C TYR A 8 -33.54 -27.92 3.21
N LEU A 9 -34.74 -27.44 3.56
CA LEU A 9 -35.11 -26.02 3.46
C LEU A 9 -34.27 -25.13 4.38
N LEU A 10 -33.98 -25.57 5.61
CA LEU A 10 -33.10 -24.84 6.53
C LEU A 10 -31.67 -24.74 5.99
N ARG A 11 -31.17 -25.82 5.36
CA ARG A 11 -29.86 -25.82 4.70
C ARG A 11 -29.82 -24.86 3.51
N GLU A 12 -30.80 -24.92 2.62
CA GLU A 12 -30.96 -24.00 1.47
C GLU A 12 -30.98 -22.55 1.92
N ASN A 13 -31.83 -22.22 2.90
CA ASN A 13 -31.95 -20.85 3.43
C ASN A 13 -30.66 -20.38 4.10
N THR A 14 -29.99 -21.26 4.84
CA THR A 14 -28.71 -20.95 5.49
C THR A 14 -27.62 -20.70 4.45
N ILE A 15 -27.52 -21.52 3.41
CA ILE A 15 -26.55 -21.34 2.32
C ILE A 15 -26.82 -20.00 1.61
N LYS A 16 -28.07 -19.73 1.23
CA LYS A 16 -28.45 -18.50 0.55
C LYS A 16 -28.15 -17.26 1.40
N SER A 17 -28.46 -17.32 2.70
CA SER A 17 -28.14 -16.24 3.65
C SER A 17 -26.62 -16.02 3.76
N ARG A 18 -25.83 -17.09 3.90
CA ARG A 18 -24.35 -17.02 3.96
C ARG A 18 -23.74 -16.46 2.68
N VAL A 19 -24.24 -16.87 1.51
CA VAL A 19 -23.79 -16.35 0.21
C VAL A 19 -24.04 -14.84 0.12
N ASN A 20 -25.23 -14.38 0.49
CA ASN A 20 -25.56 -12.95 0.47
C ASN A 20 -24.71 -12.14 1.47
N GLN A 21 -24.47 -12.67 2.66
CA GLN A 21 -23.58 -12.05 3.65
C GLN A 21 -22.16 -11.90 3.11
N LEU A 22 -21.60 -12.95 2.48
CA LEU A 22 -20.26 -12.91 1.90
C LEU A 22 -20.17 -11.93 0.71
N ALA A 23 -21.20 -11.87 -0.14
CA ALA A 23 -21.26 -10.92 -1.24
C ALA A 23 -21.23 -9.47 -0.73
N ASN A 24 -22.05 -9.15 0.28
CA ASN A 24 -22.08 -7.82 0.86
C ASN A 24 -20.76 -7.45 1.55
N LEU A 25 -20.17 -8.38 2.32
CA LEU A 25 -18.86 -8.17 2.95
C LEU A 25 -17.77 -7.93 1.91
N THR A 26 -17.80 -8.67 0.80
CA THR A 26 -16.85 -8.48 -0.30
C THR A 26 -16.93 -7.07 -0.87
N VAL A 27 -18.14 -6.53 -1.08
CA VAL A 27 -18.34 -5.16 -1.55
C VAL A 27 -17.86 -4.13 -0.52
N ILE A 28 -18.11 -4.35 0.77
CA ILE A 28 -17.63 -3.45 1.83
C ILE A 28 -16.09 -3.45 1.90
N LEU A 29 -15.47 -4.63 1.83
CA LEU A 29 -14.01 -4.77 1.83
C LEU A 29 -13.38 -4.16 0.59
N ALA A 30 -14.04 -4.26 -0.56
CA ALA A 30 -13.66 -3.59 -1.80
C ALA A 30 -13.60 -2.08 -1.61
N GLU A 31 -14.72 -1.51 -1.17
CA GLU A 31 -14.88 -0.07 -0.99
C GLU A 31 -13.88 0.46 0.04
N HIS A 32 -13.74 -0.22 1.17
CA HIS A 32 -12.76 0.15 2.19
C HIS A 32 -11.33 0.10 1.64
N THR A 33 -11.00 -0.90 0.82
CA THR A 33 -9.66 -1.00 0.22
C THR A 33 -9.40 0.17 -0.72
N LEU A 34 -10.37 0.53 -1.56
CA LEU A 34 -10.27 1.69 -2.45
C LEU A 34 -10.08 2.99 -1.65
N GLN A 35 -10.86 3.18 -0.58
CA GLN A 35 -10.72 4.33 0.31
C GLN A 35 -9.36 4.39 1.00
N THR A 36 -8.82 3.24 1.41
CA THR A 36 -7.50 3.16 2.05
C THR A 36 -6.38 3.53 1.07
N ILE A 37 -6.44 2.99 -0.15
CA ILE A 37 -5.47 3.32 -1.21
C ILE A 37 -5.58 4.80 -1.59
N TYR A 38 -6.81 5.33 -1.70
CA TYR A 38 -7.05 6.74 -1.97
C TYR A 38 -6.45 7.63 -0.88
N SER A 39 -6.63 7.28 0.39
CA SER A 39 -6.04 7.99 1.52
C SER A 39 -4.51 8.04 1.45
N ALA A 40 -3.86 6.92 1.08
CA ALA A 40 -2.41 6.89 0.86
C ALA A 40 -1.98 7.76 -0.34
N LYS A 41 -2.75 7.72 -1.45
CA LYS A 41 -2.49 8.56 -2.62
C LYS A 41 -2.58 10.05 -2.27
N ILE A 42 -3.59 10.47 -1.50
CA ILE A 42 -3.72 11.86 -1.05
C ILE A 42 -2.53 12.32 -0.22
N ALA A 43 -1.97 11.45 0.64
CA ALA A 43 -0.78 11.80 1.40
C ALA A 43 0.46 11.96 0.50
N LEU A 44 0.62 11.10 -0.52
CA LEU A 44 1.68 11.22 -1.51
C LEU A 44 1.54 12.50 -2.35
N ASP A 45 0.33 12.76 -2.85
CA ASP A 45 0.01 13.95 -3.65
C ASP A 45 0.25 15.24 -2.82
N SER A 46 -0.08 15.23 -1.54
CA SER A 46 0.23 16.36 -0.65
C SER A 46 1.74 16.60 -0.51
N ILE A 47 2.59 15.56 -0.53
CA ILE A 47 4.05 15.73 -0.52
C ILE A 47 4.53 16.28 -1.88
N GLU A 48 3.95 15.78 -2.97
CA GLU A 48 4.22 16.28 -4.33
C GLU A 48 3.88 17.77 -4.48
N ASP A 49 2.75 18.22 -3.90
CA ASP A 49 2.33 19.62 -3.96
C ASP A 49 3.35 20.57 -3.33
N VAL A 50 3.94 20.19 -2.18
CA VAL A 50 5.00 21.00 -1.54
C VAL A 50 6.23 21.09 -2.45
N LEU A 51 6.60 20.00 -3.14
CA LEU A 51 7.69 20.02 -4.12
C LEU A 51 7.38 20.94 -5.32
N ARG A 52 6.14 20.89 -5.84
CA ARG A 52 5.71 21.73 -6.96
C ARG A 52 5.81 23.22 -6.65
N VAL A 53 5.41 23.63 -5.45
CA VAL A 53 5.47 25.04 -5.01
C VAL A 53 6.91 25.50 -4.74
N SER A 54 7.82 24.58 -4.43
CA SER A 54 9.21 24.89 -4.10
C SER A 54 10.12 25.14 -5.31
N ASN A 55 9.59 25.00 -6.53
CA ASN A 55 10.28 25.27 -7.80
C ASN A 55 11.65 24.55 -7.90
N ILE A 56 11.69 23.25 -7.58
CA ILE A 56 12.91 22.45 -7.61
C ILE A 56 13.37 22.24 -9.05
N GLN A 57 14.60 22.68 -9.37
CA GLN A 57 15.14 22.66 -10.74
C GLN A 57 16.27 21.66 -10.92
N THR A 58 17.13 21.49 -9.92
CA THR A 58 18.33 20.67 -10.01
C THR A 58 18.38 19.62 -8.89
N GLU A 59 19.30 18.66 -9.01
CA GLU A 59 19.55 17.68 -7.94
C GLU A 59 20.01 18.38 -6.64
N GLN A 60 20.85 19.39 -6.76
CA GLN A 60 21.33 20.15 -5.61
C GLN A 60 20.18 20.85 -4.89
N ASP A 61 19.25 21.44 -5.64
CA ASP A 61 18.04 22.05 -5.07
C ASP A 61 17.19 21.01 -4.36
N TYR A 62 16.97 19.85 -5.00
CA TYR A 62 16.17 18.77 -4.43
C TYR A 62 16.75 18.25 -3.12
N ARG A 63 18.06 17.97 -3.07
CA ARG A 63 18.74 17.51 -1.86
C ARG A 63 18.71 18.56 -0.76
N LYS A 64 18.95 19.84 -1.11
CA LYS A 64 18.90 20.95 -0.16
C LYS A 64 17.49 21.12 0.43
N PHE A 65 16.45 20.99 -0.40
CA PHE A 65 15.06 21.06 0.01
C PHE A 65 14.69 19.84 0.88
N ALA A 66 14.86 18.63 0.35
CA ALA A 66 14.40 17.40 0.99
C ALA A 66 15.14 17.09 2.30
N GLY A 67 16.40 17.50 2.45
CA GLY A 67 17.23 17.23 3.63
C GLY A 67 16.96 18.12 4.85
N GLN A 68 16.11 19.14 4.72
CA GLN A 68 15.77 20.06 5.81
C GLN A 68 14.91 19.38 6.89
N GLN A 69 15.03 19.85 8.13
CA GLN A 69 14.23 19.35 9.26
C GLN A 69 12.73 19.60 9.07
N GLN A 70 12.34 20.71 8.44
CA GLN A 70 10.94 21.00 8.12
C GLN A 70 10.29 19.89 7.26
N GLN A 71 11.08 19.24 6.40
CA GLN A 71 10.62 18.17 5.51
C GLN A 71 10.50 16.87 6.29
N PHE A 72 11.34 16.66 7.31
CA PHE A 72 11.12 15.59 8.28
C PHE A 72 9.80 15.78 9.03
N ASP A 73 9.55 16.99 9.53
CA ASP A 73 8.33 17.31 10.29
C ASP A 73 7.07 17.12 9.42
N LEU A 74 7.11 17.57 8.16
CA LEU A 74 6.06 17.31 7.17
C LEU A 74 5.78 15.81 6.99
N LEU A 75 6.82 15.01 6.74
CA LEU A 75 6.67 13.56 6.54
C LEU A 75 6.13 12.88 7.81
N GLN A 76 6.60 13.30 8.98
CA GLN A 76 6.13 12.79 10.26
C GLN A 76 4.66 13.12 10.49
N GLU A 77 4.22 14.35 10.20
CA GLU A 77 2.82 14.77 10.27
C GLU A 77 1.92 13.89 9.39
N LYS A 78 2.34 13.60 8.14
CA LYS A 78 1.58 12.70 7.24
C LYS A 78 1.40 11.31 7.82
N THR A 79 2.44 10.75 8.42
CA THR A 79 2.34 9.41 9.04
C THR A 79 1.55 9.39 10.35
N LYS A 80 1.63 10.46 11.16
CA LYS A 80 0.87 10.55 12.43
C LYS A 80 -0.63 10.78 12.23
N SER A 81 -0.99 11.57 11.21
CA SER A 81 -2.39 11.85 10.86
C SER A 81 -3.07 10.70 10.11
N ASN A 82 -2.30 9.73 9.61
CA ASN A 82 -2.84 8.63 8.83
C ASN A 82 -2.23 7.26 9.23
N PRO A 83 -2.89 6.49 10.12
CA PRO A 83 -2.36 5.23 10.65
C PRO A 83 -2.09 4.12 9.63
N ILE A 84 -2.60 4.25 8.39
CA ILE A 84 -2.33 3.28 7.32
C ILE A 84 -0.94 3.50 6.69
N ILE A 85 -0.35 4.69 6.86
CA ILE A 85 0.95 5.05 6.32
C ILE A 85 2.03 4.69 7.34
N ASP A 86 2.85 3.71 6.99
CA ASP A 86 3.95 3.23 7.81
C ASP A 86 5.22 4.09 7.67
N VAL A 87 5.40 4.71 6.50
CA VAL A 87 6.55 5.59 6.24
C VAL A 87 6.26 6.55 5.09
N ALA A 88 6.82 7.75 5.16
CA ALA A 88 6.93 8.66 4.02
C ALA A 88 8.39 9.07 3.83
N THR A 89 8.85 9.27 2.59
CA THR A 89 10.29 9.39 2.29
C THR A 89 10.58 10.22 1.05
N PHE A 90 11.65 11.01 1.11
CA PHE A 90 12.35 11.61 -0.04
C PHE A 90 13.61 10.79 -0.35
N VAL A 91 13.81 10.44 -1.61
CA VAL A 91 14.92 9.59 -2.08
C VAL A 91 15.63 10.29 -3.23
N GLY A 92 16.95 10.37 -3.20
CA GLY A 92 17.77 10.98 -4.25
C GLY A 92 17.89 10.12 -5.51
N LYS A 93 18.42 10.69 -6.60
CA LYS A 93 18.62 10.00 -7.89
C LYS A 93 19.54 8.78 -7.83
N ASP A 94 20.31 8.64 -6.77
CA ASP A 94 21.22 7.52 -6.46
C ASP A 94 20.57 6.44 -5.58
N GLY A 95 19.30 6.63 -5.21
CA GLY A 95 18.55 5.73 -4.35
C GLY A 95 18.78 5.96 -2.86
N GLU A 96 19.60 6.94 -2.45
CA GLU A 96 19.80 7.24 -1.04
C GLU A 96 18.58 7.92 -0.43
N ILE A 97 18.20 7.51 0.78
CA ILE A 97 17.20 8.24 1.56
C ILE A 97 17.77 9.59 1.95
N ILE A 98 17.16 10.67 1.47
CA ILE A 98 17.50 12.04 1.86
C ILE A 98 16.83 12.39 3.18
N ASN A 99 15.57 11.97 3.35
CA ASN A 99 14.78 12.23 4.55
C ASN A 99 13.58 11.26 4.64
N PHE A 100 13.15 10.91 5.84
CA PHE A 100 12.03 9.99 6.05
C PHE A 100 11.34 10.21 7.40
N SER A 101 10.08 9.80 7.53
CA SER A 101 9.25 10.11 8.70
C SER A 101 9.66 9.45 10.03
N ARG A 102 10.65 8.54 10.04
CA ARG A 102 10.96 7.70 11.21
C ARG A 102 12.10 8.21 12.09
N SER A 103 13.10 8.87 11.51
CA SER A 103 14.17 9.51 12.27
C SER A 103 14.79 10.66 11.50
N TYR A 104 15.44 11.56 12.22
CA TYR A 104 16.19 12.67 11.64
C TYR A 104 17.51 12.83 12.42
N PRO A 105 18.69 12.80 11.77
CA PRO A 105 18.90 12.47 10.35
C PRO A 105 18.54 11.00 10.02
N PRO A 106 18.34 10.66 8.73
CA PRO A 106 18.08 9.28 8.33
C PRO A 106 19.34 8.40 8.45
N PRO A 107 19.18 7.10 8.75
CA PRO A 107 20.25 6.13 8.61
C PRO A 107 20.61 5.96 7.13
N LYS A 108 21.85 5.52 6.86
CA LYS A 108 22.31 5.25 5.49
C LYS A 108 21.62 4.02 4.90
N ILE A 109 20.51 4.24 4.20
CA ILE A 109 19.74 3.22 3.50
C ILE A 109 19.65 3.62 2.02
N ASN A 110 19.85 2.64 1.15
CA ASN A 110 19.71 2.81 -0.29
C ASN A 110 18.55 1.94 -0.83
N LEU A 111 17.77 2.51 -1.74
CA LEU A 111 16.55 1.96 -2.33
C LEU A 111 16.64 1.79 -3.85
N ALA A 112 17.84 1.88 -4.44
CA ALA A 112 18.03 1.77 -5.89
C ALA A 112 17.68 0.39 -6.46
N ASP A 113 17.68 -0.64 -5.63
CA ASP A 113 17.28 -2.02 -5.94
C ASP A 113 15.76 -2.23 -5.96
N ARG A 114 14.97 -1.22 -5.57
CA ARG A 114 13.51 -1.35 -5.49
C ARG A 114 12.86 -1.17 -6.85
N ASP A 115 11.78 -1.91 -7.08
CA ASP A 115 11.04 -1.95 -8.35
C ASP A 115 10.53 -0.56 -8.77
N TYR A 116 9.93 0.18 -7.83
CA TYR A 116 9.46 1.54 -8.06
C TYR A 116 10.59 2.49 -8.43
N PHE A 117 11.78 2.32 -7.85
CA PHE A 117 12.92 3.19 -8.12
C PHE A 117 13.47 2.92 -9.52
N GLN A 118 13.69 1.64 -9.85
CA GLN A 118 14.17 1.24 -11.17
C GLN A 118 13.23 1.71 -12.28
N TRP A 119 11.91 1.54 -12.09
CA TRP A 119 10.91 1.99 -13.04
C TRP A 119 10.90 3.52 -13.19
N LEU A 120 10.70 4.25 -12.09
CA LEU A 120 10.57 5.72 -12.10
C LEU A 120 11.86 6.46 -12.46
N SER A 121 13.02 5.81 -12.36
CA SER A 121 14.28 6.39 -12.83
C SER A 121 14.31 6.56 -14.36
N THR A 122 13.55 5.74 -15.09
CA THR A 122 13.53 5.70 -16.55
C THR A 122 12.18 6.12 -17.16
N HIS A 123 11.11 6.14 -16.36
CA HIS A 123 9.75 6.50 -16.80
C HIS A 123 9.21 7.70 -16.02
N ASP A 124 8.47 8.56 -16.71
CA ASP A 124 7.85 9.76 -16.17
C ASP A 124 6.32 9.61 -16.23
N ASP A 125 5.83 8.74 -15.35
CA ASP A 125 4.41 8.38 -15.29
C ASP A 125 3.60 9.48 -14.58
N SER A 126 2.40 9.79 -15.10
CA SER A 126 1.49 10.75 -14.46
C SER A 126 0.88 10.24 -13.15
N ASP A 127 0.68 8.92 -13.08
CA ASP A 127 0.12 8.25 -11.90
C ASP A 127 1.22 7.72 -10.98
N ALA A 128 0.86 7.55 -9.70
CA ALA A 128 1.77 6.94 -8.74
C ALA A 128 2.07 5.48 -9.11
N PHE A 129 3.34 5.11 -9.08
CA PHE A 129 3.76 3.72 -9.21
C PHE A 129 3.36 2.94 -7.96
N PHE A 130 2.72 1.79 -8.16
CA PHE A 130 2.29 0.90 -7.08
C PHE A 130 3.21 -0.33 -6.99
N SER A 131 4.02 -0.40 -5.93
CA SER A 131 5.07 -1.43 -5.81
C SER A 131 4.53 -2.82 -5.50
N LEU A 132 5.38 -3.82 -5.69
CA LEU A 132 5.22 -5.10 -5.03
C LEU A 132 5.36 -4.91 -3.51
N PRO A 133 4.70 -5.75 -2.69
CA PRO A 133 4.95 -5.75 -1.27
C PRO A 133 6.38 -6.27 -1.04
N VAL A 134 7.10 -5.60 -0.16
CA VAL A 134 8.48 -5.91 0.20
C VAL A 134 8.66 -5.75 1.70
N GLN A 135 9.64 -6.45 2.25
CA GLN A 135 10.09 -6.16 3.61
C GLN A 135 10.87 -4.85 3.62
N ASN A 136 10.48 -3.97 4.52
CA ASN A 136 11.09 -2.66 4.68
C ASN A 136 12.51 -2.80 5.26
N LYS A 137 13.51 -2.15 4.64
CA LYS A 137 14.92 -2.22 5.09
C LYS A 137 15.16 -1.63 6.48
N GLY A 138 14.25 -0.77 6.97
CA GLY A 138 14.40 -0.10 8.26
C GLY A 138 13.80 -0.86 9.46
N ASN A 139 12.78 -1.70 9.25
CA ASN A 139 12.09 -2.40 10.36
C ASN A 139 11.67 -3.85 10.06
N GLY A 140 11.93 -4.36 8.86
CA GLY A 140 11.58 -5.72 8.44
C GLY A 140 10.09 -5.98 8.15
N LYS A 141 9.20 -5.02 8.44
CA LYS A 141 7.76 -5.18 8.22
C LYS A 141 7.40 -5.18 6.75
N TRP A 142 6.33 -5.90 6.40
CA TRP A 142 5.78 -5.89 5.05
C TRP A 142 5.07 -4.59 4.73
N VAL A 143 5.48 -3.99 3.63
CA VAL A 143 4.92 -2.75 3.10
C VAL A 143 4.84 -2.82 1.59
N PHE A 144 3.87 -2.12 1.00
CA PHE A 144 3.92 -1.76 -0.41
C PHE A 144 3.92 -0.24 -0.52
N TYR A 145 4.46 0.28 -1.60
CA TYR A 145 4.73 1.70 -1.78
C TYR A 145 3.89 2.28 -2.90
N LEU A 146 3.38 3.49 -2.67
CA LEU A 146 3.00 4.40 -3.73
C LEU A 146 4.16 5.38 -3.89
N ALA A 147 4.70 5.48 -5.10
CA ALA A 147 5.85 6.32 -5.39
C ALA A 147 5.62 7.20 -6.61
N LYS A 148 6.22 8.39 -6.62
CA LYS A 148 6.23 9.30 -7.76
C LYS A 148 7.64 9.77 -8.05
N ARG A 149 7.92 9.95 -9.35
CA ARG A 149 9.16 10.53 -9.84
C ARG A 149 9.23 12.01 -9.44
N VAL A 150 10.42 12.46 -9.09
CA VAL A 150 10.75 13.89 -8.99
C VAL A 150 11.61 14.25 -10.19
N SER A 151 11.11 15.14 -11.03
CA SER A 151 11.77 15.63 -12.24
C SER A 151 12.15 17.10 -12.09
N GLY A 152 13.29 17.51 -12.64
CA GLY A 152 13.67 18.92 -12.76
C GLY A 152 13.18 19.57 -14.06
N SER A 153 13.53 20.84 -14.31
CA SER A 153 13.04 21.60 -15.50
C SER A 153 13.24 20.93 -16.85
N LYS A 154 14.30 20.14 -17.01
CA LYS A 154 14.63 19.46 -18.28
C LYS A 154 14.19 18.01 -18.28
N ASN A 155 13.21 17.68 -17.43
CA ASN A 155 12.72 16.33 -17.15
C ASN A 155 13.79 15.33 -16.65
N GLN A 156 14.92 15.83 -16.15
CA GLN A 156 15.96 14.99 -15.59
C GLN A 156 15.48 14.37 -14.26
N PHE A 157 15.81 13.10 -14.05
CA PHE A 157 15.48 12.37 -12.83
C PHE A 157 16.25 12.93 -11.63
N LEU A 158 15.55 13.45 -10.64
CA LEU A 158 16.13 13.97 -9.40
C LEU A 158 16.02 12.97 -8.24
N GLY A 159 15.09 12.02 -8.34
CA GLY A 159 14.80 11.05 -7.29
C GLY A 159 13.33 10.65 -7.26
N VAL A 160 12.89 10.10 -6.14
CA VAL A 160 11.50 9.71 -5.93
C VAL A 160 10.98 10.19 -4.57
N ILE A 161 9.68 10.47 -4.51
CA ILE A 161 8.92 10.54 -3.27
C ILE A 161 8.09 9.29 -3.12
N LEU A 162 7.89 8.83 -1.89
CA LEU A 162 7.07 7.65 -1.63
C LEU A 162 6.38 7.69 -0.29
N VAL A 163 5.26 6.97 -0.22
CA VAL A 163 4.58 6.57 1.01
C VAL A 163 4.47 5.05 1.02
N GLY A 164 4.79 4.44 2.16
CA GLY A 164 4.66 3.02 2.41
C GLY A 164 3.40 2.73 3.20
N VAL A 165 2.62 1.77 2.73
CA VAL A 165 1.38 1.32 3.36
C VAL A 165 1.61 -0.03 4.03
N SER A 166 1.20 -0.15 5.30
CA SER A 166 1.41 -1.37 6.07
C SER A 166 0.49 -2.51 5.61
N VAL A 167 1.08 -3.64 5.27
CA VAL A 167 0.37 -4.89 4.94
C VAL A 167 -0.36 -5.45 6.16
N GLU A 168 0.25 -5.31 7.35
CA GLU A 168 -0.28 -5.82 8.62
C GLU A 168 -1.53 -5.04 9.06
N VAL A 169 -1.57 -3.72 8.84
CA VAL A 169 -2.74 -2.90 9.17
C VAL A 169 -3.99 -3.39 8.43
N PHE A 170 -3.85 -3.73 7.14
CA PHE A 170 -4.93 -4.36 6.37
C PHE A 170 -5.30 -5.74 6.90
N SER A 171 -4.32 -6.59 7.20
CA SER A 171 -4.59 -7.93 7.72
C SER A 171 -5.38 -7.87 9.04
N ASN A 172 -4.98 -6.99 9.96
CA ASN A 172 -5.66 -6.81 11.25
C ASN A 172 -7.06 -6.22 11.09
N LEU A 173 -7.28 -5.38 10.08
CA LEU A 173 -8.63 -4.92 9.74
C LEU A 173 -9.50 -6.08 9.26
N TYR A 174 -8.99 -6.90 8.34
CA TYR A 174 -9.71 -8.04 7.81
C TYR A 174 -10.04 -9.06 8.91
N GLU A 175 -9.14 -9.25 9.87
CA GLU A 175 -9.42 -10.03 11.08
C GLU A 175 -10.64 -9.52 11.85
N ARG A 176 -10.70 -8.21 12.13
CA ARG A 176 -11.82 -7.62 12.89
C ARG A 176 -13.15 -7.76 12.16
N ILE A 177 -13.15 -7.70 10.83
CA ILE A 177 -14.38 -7.79 10.02
C ILE A 177 -14.81 -9.26 9.84
N CYS A 178 -13.85 -10.18 9.64
CA CYS A 178 -14.12 -11.52 9.15
C CYS A 178 -13.91 -12.65 10.17
N SER A 179 -13.39 -12.37 11.36
CA SER A 179 -13.23 -13.36 12.45
C SER A 179 -14.54 -14.08 12.81
N SER A 180 -15.69 -13.41 12.66
CA SER A 180 -17.02 -13.97 12.92
C SER A 180 -17.53 -14.94 11.84
N LEU A 181 -16.84 -15.07 10.71
CA LEU A 181 -17.23 -15.97 9.61
C LEU A 181 -16.97 -17.46 9.91
N GLY A 182 -16.21 -17.75 10.96
CA GLY A 182 -15.92 -19.11 11.41
C GLY A 182 -14.64 -19.69 10.81
N ASN A 183 -14.25 -20.86 11.31
CA ASN A 183 -12.99 -21.52 10.99
C ASN A 183 -12.84 -21.80 9.48
N GLY A 184 -11.65 -21.56 8.95
CA GLY A 184 -11.34 -21.74 7.53
C GLY A 184 -11.66 -20.53 6.65
N SER A 185 -12.26 -19.48 7.20
CA SER A 185 -12.48 -18.22 6.48
C SER A 185 -11.16 -17.50 6.20
N SER A 186 -11.07 -16.86 5.05
CA SER A 186 -9.93 -16.02 4.70
C SER A 186 -10.34 -14.87 3.79
N VAL A 187 -9.66 -13.73 3.95
CA VAL A 187 -9.75 -12.59 3.03
C VAL A 187 -8.40 -12.39 2.41
N THR A 188 -8.38 -12.07 1.13
CA THR A 188 -7.14 -11.88 0.38
C THR A 188 -7.26 -10.68 -0.54
N LEU A 189 -6.27 -9.80 -0.50
CA LEU A 189 -6.14 -8.68 -1.40
C LEU A 189 -5.03 -8.94 -2.41
N TYR A 190 -5.40 -8.96 -3.68
CA TYR A 190 -4.48 -9.09 -4.80
C TYR A 190 -4.31 -7.75 -5.51
N ARG A 191 -3.08 -7.50 -5.97
CA ARG A 191 -2.81 -6.51 -7.00
C ARG A 191 -3.34 -7.02 -8.36
N LYS A 192 -3.55 -6.12 -9.31
CA LYS A 192 -4.07 -6.42 -10.66
C LYS A 192 -3.29 -7.52 -11.40
N ASP A 193 -1.98 -7.60 -11.16
CA ASP A 193 -1.10 -8.64 -11.71
C ASP A 193 -1.11 -9.95 -10.92
N GLN A 194 -2.10 -10.14 -10.04
CA GLN A 194 -2.34 -11.33 -9.22
C GLN A 194 -1.28 -11.58 -8.15
N ARG A 195 -0.50 -10.57 -7.78
CA ARG A 195 0.44 -10.62 -6.66
C ARG A 195 -0.31 -10.39 -5.35
N LEU A 196 -0.07 -11.26 -4.37
CA LEU A 196 -0.68 -11.15 -3.05
C LEU A 196 -0.13 -9.92 -2.31
N LEU A 197 -0.97 -8.95 -1.98
CA LEU A 197 -0.59 -7.80 -1.17
C LEU A 197 -0.69 -8.10 0.32
N THR A 198 -1.84 -8.64 0.74
CA THR A 198 -2.11 -8.99 2.14
C THR A 198 -3.23 -10.02 2.22
N ARG A 199 -3.32 -10.72 3.35
CA ARG A 199 -4.40 -11.67 3.65
C ARG A 199 -4.62 -11.77 5.14
N TRP A 200 -5.84 -12.16 5.50
CA TRP A 200 -6.16 -12.69 6.81
C TRP A 200 -6.69 -14.13 6.68
N PRO A 201 -6.28 -15.08 7.54
CA PRO A 201 -5.14 -14.99 8.47
C PRO A 201 -3.83 -14.65 7.75
N PHE A 202 -2.94 -13.92 8.43
CA PHE A 202 -1.67 -13.49 7.86
C PHE A 202 -0.74 -14.68 7.63
N VAL A 203 -0.14 -14.76 6.43
CA VAL A 203 0.83 -15.80 6.08
C VAL A 203 2.01 -15.14 5.38
N ASP A 204 3.06 -14.88 6.14
CA ASP A 204 4.26 -14.15 5.74
C ASP A 204 4.86 -14.65 4.41
N ASN A 205 5.07 -15.97 4.31
CA ASN A 205 5.72 -16.57 3.15
C ASN A 205 4.91 -16.53 1.85
N MET A 206 3.67 -16.04 1.88
CA MET A 206 2.82 -15.89 0.69
C MET A 206 2.87 -14.47 0.11
N ILE A 207 3.25 -13.47 0.91
CA ILE A 207 3.21 -12.06 0.49
C ILE A 207 4.11 -11.87 -0.75
N GLY A 208 3.59 -11.13 -1.75
CA GLY A 208 4.26 -10.89 -3.02
C GLY A 208 4.30 -12.09 -3.97
N LYS A 209 3.79 -13.27 -3.61
CA LYS A 209 3.67 -14.41 -4.54
C LYS A 209 2.47 -14.24 -5.46
N ARG A 210 2.56 -14.83 -6.66
CA ARG A 210 1.43 -14.90 -7.59
C ARG A 210 0.40 -15.88 -7.04
N GLY A 211 -0.87 -15.48 -7.00
CA GLY A 211 -1.96 -16.35 -6.54
C GLY A 211 -2.10 -17.59 -7.44
N VAL A 212 -2.19 -18.77 -6.82
CA VAL A 212 -2.32 -20.06 -7.54
C VAL A 212 -3.73 -20.66 -7.43
N TYR A 213 -4.68 -20.04 -6.71
CA TYR A 213 -5.98 -20.67 -6.39
C TYR A 213 -7.19 -20.16 -7.19
N ARG A 214 -8.11 -21.11 -7.46
CA ARG A 214 -9.19 -21.07 -8.47
C ARG A 214 -10.60 -20.84 -7.91
N HIS A 215 -10.77 -20.38 -6.66
CA HIS A 215 -12.11 -20.12 -6.09
C HIS A 215 -12.23 -18.72 -5.49
N GLN A 216 -13.35 -18.07 -5.85
CA GLN A 216 -13.83 -16.71 -5.54
C GLN A 216 -12.76 -15.63 -5.45
N ARG A 217 -12.61 -14.93 -6.58
CA ARG A 217 -11.72 -13.80 -6.76
C ARG A 217 -12.45 -12.51 -6.42
N VAL A 218 -11.73 -11.64 -5.74
CA VAL A 218 -11.95 -10.20 -5.82
C VAL A 218 -10.75 -9.65 -6.59
N ILE A 219 -10.92 -9.42 -7.89
CA ILE A 219 -9.93 -8.74 -8.73
C ILE A 219 -10.32 -7.27 -8.75
N PHE A 220 -9.40 -6.38 -8.35
CA PHE A 220 -9.55 -4.95 -8.59
C PHE A 220 -8.72 -4.53 -9.80
N GLY A 221 -9.33 -3.69 -10.64
CA GLY A 221 -8.83 -3.19 -11.91
C GLY A 221 -7.93 -1.97 -11.77
#